data_AF-A0A5M8PT42-F1
#
_entry.id   AF-A0A5M8PT42-F1
#
_cell.length_a   1.000
_cell.length_b   1.000
_cell.length_c   1.000
_cell.angle_alpha   90.00
_cell.angle_beta   90.00
_cell.angle_gamma   90.00
#
_symmetry.space_group_name_H-M   'P 1'
#
loop_
_entity.id
_entity.type
_entity.pdbx_description
1 polymer ?
#
loop_
_entity_poly.entity_id
_entity_poly.type
_entity_poly.pdbx_seq_one_letter_code
_entity_poly.pdbx_strand_id
1 'polypeptide(L)'
;MVDAVAGLGLRTVFEPGKMHPKDWGNPGRVRCALKEAGGRAVRVANKHHLYLLVAGYLQAHPTTAESPLRLRIAGLEASGKAPPPPAVPRGWKINPVLPLHSPALSGGGVSENILKEMMQEMQGQQGGGGRRGGDGAEGGRKKKEKKKGRA
;
A
#
# COMPACT_ATOMS: atom_id res chain seq x y z
N MET A 1 5.96 -18.09 -5.75
CA MET A 1 7.37 -18.15 -6.25
C MET A 1 8.31 -18.71 -5.20
N VAL A 2 8.44 -18.09 -4.01
CA VAL A 2 9.33 -18.59 -2.94
C VAL A 2 9.02 -20.06 -2.60
N ASP A 3 7.76 -20.39 -2.31
CA ASP A 3 7.32 -21.75 -1.98
C ASP A 3 7.69 -22.78 -3.07
N ALA A 4 7.51 -22.41 -4.34
CA ALA A 4 7.83 -23.28 -5.48
C ALA A 4 9.33 -23.62 -5.51
N VAL A 5 10.18 -22.61 -5.36
CA VAL A 5 11.64 -22.76 -5.46
C VAL A 5 12.21 -23.42 -4.20
N ALA A 6 11.62 -23.17 -3.03
CA ALA A 6 11.94 -23.86 -1.78
C ALA A 6 11.57 -25.36 -1.83
N GLY A 7 10.40 -25.70 -2.39
CA GLY A 7 9.97 -27.08 -2.60
C GLY A 7 10.87 -27.89 -3.56
N LEU A 8 11.61 -27.21 -4.45
CA LEU A 8 12.62 -27.82 -5.31
C LEU A 8 13.95 -28.11 -4.58
N GLY A 9 14.09 -27.71 -3.31
CA GLY A 9 15.30 -27.89 -2.51
C GLY A 9 16.43 -26.93 -2.89
N LEU A 10 16.13 -25.83 -3.58
CA LEU A 10 17.12 -24.84 -3.97
C LEU A 10 17.46 -23.91 -2.80
N ARG A 11 18.72 -23.50 -2.69
CA ARG A 11 19.08 -22.42 -1.76
C ARG A 11 18.50 -21.11 -2.27
N THR A 12 17.51 -20.58 -1.55
CA THR A 12 16.76 -19.37 -1.93
C THR A 12 16.91 -18.23 -0.95
N VAL A 13 16.90 -17.00 -1.47
CA VAL A 13 16.77 -15.76 -0.69
C VAL A 13 15.65 -14.93 -1.29
N PHE A 14 14.74 -14.44 -0.45
CA PHE A 14 13.67 -13.54 -0.85
C PHE A 14 14.00 -12.11 -0.44
N GLU A 15 13.96 -11.19 -1.39
CA GLU A 15 14.24 -9.76 -1.21
C GLU A 15 12.93 -8.97 -1.42
N PRO A 16 12.15 -8.69 -0.36
CA PRO A 16 10.83 -8.05 -0.49
C PRO A 16 10.91 -6.62 -1.04
N GLY A 17 11.96 -5.86 -0.71
CA GLY A 17 12.09 -4.46 -1.15
C GLY A 17 12.56 -4.26 -2.60
N LYS A 18 12.74 -5.32 -3.39
CA LYS A 18 13.19 -5.22 -4.79
C LYS A 18 12.01 -5.37 -5.73
N MET A 19 11.92 -4.50 -6.72
CA MET A 19 10.81 -4.46 -7.68
C MET A 19 11.29 -4.52 -9.13
N HIS A 20 10.46 -5.06 -10.01
CA HIS A 20 10.71 -5.04 -11.45
C HIS A 20 10.02 -3.82 -12.08
N PRO A 21 10.67 -3.03 -12.96
CA PRO A 21 10.06 -1.81 -13.52
C PRO A 21 8.73 -2.03 -14.25
N LYS A 22 8.57 -3.18 -14.93
CA LYS A 22 7.32 -3.53 -15.63
C LYS A 22 6.23 -4.12 -14.72
N ASP A 23 6.57 -4.55 -13.51
CA ASP A 23 5.64 -5.15 -12.54
C ASP A 23 5.87 -4.49 -11.17
N TRP A 24 5.78 -3.16 -11.17
CA TRP A 24 6.13 -2.33 -10.02
C TRP A 24 5.18 -2.52 -8.84
N GLY A 25 3.92 -2.91 -9.11
CA GLY A 25 2.91 -3.17 -8.08
C GLY A 25 3.14 -4.46 -7.30
N ASN A 26 3.98 -5.37 -7.78
CA ASN A 26 4.25 -6.66 -7.13
C ASN A 26 5.73 -6.73 -6.69
N PRO A 27 6.08 -6.08 -5.56
CA PRO A 27 7.44 -6.11 -5.06
C PRO A 27 7.81 -7.51 -4.55
N GLY A 28 9.10 -7.84 -4.69
CA GLY A 28 9.68 -9.11 -4.29
C GLY A 28 10.59 -9.68 -5.38
N ARG A 29 11.82 -10.05 -4.99
CA ARG A 29 12.75 -10.79 -5.86
C ARG A 29 13.21 -12.06 -5.17
N VAL A 30 13.11 -13.19 -5.88
CA VAL A 30 13.65 -14.46 -5.41
C VAL A 30 14.99 -14.71 -6.10
N ARG A 31 16.05 -14.84 -5.30
CA ARG A 31 17.36 -15.32 -5.75
C ARG A 31 17.46 -16.80 -5.40
N CYS A 32 17.93 -17.60 -6.35
CA CYS A 32 18.14 -19.03 -6.14
C CYS A 32 19.51 -19.45 -6.68
N ALA A 33 20.15 -20.38 -5.98
CA ALA A 33 21.38 -21.00 -6.45
C ALA A 33 21.05 -22.20 -7.35
N LEU A 34 21.41 -22.13 -8.62
CA LEU A 34 21.27 -23.24 -9.59
C LEU A 34 22.48 -24.17 -9.61
N LYS A 35 23.60 -23.74 -9.03
CA LYS A 35 24.83 -24.51 -8.91
C LYS A 35 25.27 -24.45 -7.46
N GLU A 36 25.51 -25.60 -6.86
CA GLU A 36 26.13 -25.68 -5.54
C GLU A 36 27.65 -25.49 -5.64
N ALA A 37 28.24 -24.90 -4.61
CA ALA A 37 29.69 -24.85 -4.47
C ALA A 37 30.20 -26.29 -4.31
N GLY A 38 30.89 -26.81 -5.34
CA GLY A 38 31.32 -28.22 -5.42
C GLY A 38 30.72 -29.02 -6.57
N GLY A 39 29.85 -28.41 -7.41
CA GLY A 39 29.42 -29.01 -8.68
C GLY A 39 28.34 -30.09 -8.57
N ARG A 40 27.71 -30.28 -7.40
CA ARG A 40 26.59 -31.21 -7.26
C ARG A 40 25.42 -30.75 -8.13
N ALA A 41 24.90 -31.68 -8.93
CA ALA A 41 23.81 -31.41 -9.85
C ALA A 41 22.52 -31.15 -9.05
N VAL A 42 22.09 -29.91 -9.08
CA VAL A 42 20.74 -29.52 -8.67
C VAL A 42 19.75 -30.18 -9.65
N ARG A 43 18.56 -30.60 -9.19
CA ARG A 43 17.48 -31.18 -10.05
C ARG A 43 17.06 -30.28 -11.24
N VAL A 44 17.58 -29.06 -11.29
CA VAL A 44 17.29 -28.02 -12.28
C VAL A 44 18.50 -27.84 -13.19
N ALA A 45 18.40 -28.36 -14.42
CA ALA A 45 19.46 -28.30 -15.41
C ALA A 45 19.82 -26.88 -15.88
N ASN A 46 18.82 -26.02 -16.08
CA ASN A 46 19.01 -24.67 -16.60
C ASN A 46 17.88 -23.72 -16.13
N LYS A 47 18.05 -22.42 -16.41
CA LYS A 47 17.07 -21.39 -16.02
C LYS A 47 15.71 -21.59 -16.67
N HIS A 48 15.65 -22.09 -17.90
CA HIS A 48 14.39 -22.34 -18.60
C HIS A 48 13.60 -23.50 -17.94
N HIS A 49 14.29 -24.58 -17.59
CA HIS A 49 13.72 -25.71 -16.86
C HIS A 49 13.18 -25.26 -15.49
N LEU A 50 13.90 -24.37 -14.78
CA LEU A 50 13.37 -23.76 -13.56
C LEU A 50 12.01 -23.09 -13.80
N TYR A 51 11.89 -22.31 -14.87
CA TYR A 51 10.65 -21.60 -15.18
C TYR A 51 9.49 -22.55 -15.49
N LEU A 52 9.73 -23.68 -16.15
CA LEU A 52 8.69 -24.67 -16.39
C LEU A 52 8.20 -25.32 -15.09
N LEU A 53 9.12 -25.71 -14.20
CA LEU A 53 8.78 -26.29 -12.89
C LEU A 53 8.00 -25.29 -12.02
N VAL A 54 8.46 -24.04 -11.99
CA VAL A 54 7.77 -22.96 -11.27
C VAL A 54 6.39 -22.70 -11.88
N ALA A 55 6.26 -22.67 -13.20
CA ALA A 55 4.97 -22.45 -13.87
C ALA A 55 3.97 -23.55 -13.49
N GLY A 56 4.38 -24.82 -13.52
CA GLY A 56 3.54 -25.94 -13.09
C GLY A 56 3.11 -25.82 -11.63
N TYR A 57 4.03 -25.43 -10.74
CA TYR A 57 3.69 -25.19 -9.34
C TYR A 57 2.65 -24.07 -9.18
N LEU A 58 2.82 -22.94 -9.88
CA LEU A 58 1.92 -21.79 -9.79
C LEU A 58 0.53 -22.10 -10.35
N GLN A 59 0.43 -22.94 -11.38
CA GLN A 59 -0.86 -23.41 -11.90
C GLN A 59 -1.59 -24.30 -10.88
N ALA A 60 -0.86 -25.19 -10.19
CA ALA A 60 -1.42 -26.04 -9.15
C ALA A 60 -1.79 -25.29 -7.86
N HIS A 61 -1.17 -24.13 -7.61
CA HIS A 61 -1.38 -23.31 -6.40
C HIS A 61 -1.79 -21.88 -6.78
N PRO A 62 -3.04 -21.68 -7.25
CA PRO A 62 -3.51 -20.37 -7.67
C PRO A 62 -3.51 -19.37 -6.50
N THR A 63 -3.14 -18.12 -6.79
CA THR A 63 -3.14 -17.02 -5.82
C THR A 63 -4.57 -16.65 -5.42
N THR A 64 -4.84 -16.65 -4.12
CA THR A 64 -6.12 -16.26 -3.50
C THR A 64 -6.00 -14.90 -2.80
N ALA A 65 -7.11 -14.27 -2.44
CA ALA A 65 -7.13 -12.99 -1.71
C ALA A 65 -6.38 -13.05 -0.37
N GLU A 66 -6.29 -14.22 0.25
CA GLU A 66 -5.61 -14.45 1.53
C GLU A 66 -4.10 -14.72 1.37
N SER A 67 -3.64 -15.01 0.15
CA SER A 67 -2.24 -15.32 -0.12
C SER A 67 -1.24 -14.26 0.38
N PRO A 68 -1.53 -12.93 0.31
CA PRO A 68 -0.66 -11.90 0.87
C PRO A 68 -0.45 -12.00 2.39
N LEU A 69 -1.38 -12.59 3.14
CA LEU A 69 -1.33 -12.69 4.60
C LEU A 69 -0.29 -13.72 5.09
N ARG A 70 0.13 -14.63 4.20
CA ARG A 70 1.11 -15.68 4.52
C ARG A 70 2.51 -15.11 4.74
N LEU A 71 2.84 -14.00 4.09
CA LEU A 71 4.15 -13.38 4.18
C LEU A 71 4.17 -12.39 5.36
N ARG A 72 4.92 -12.73 6.40
CA ARG A 72 5.20 -11.82 7.52
C ARG A 72 6.47 -11.03 7.24
N ILE A 73 6.36 -9.70 7.27
CA ILE A 73 7.49 -8.78 7.12
C ILE A 73 7.67 -8.04 8.45
N ALA A 74 8.91 -7.96 8.92
CA ALA A 74 9.21 -7.22 10.14
C ALA A 74 8.77 -5.75 10.02
N GLY A 75 8.00 -5.27 11.00
CA GLY A 75 7.47 -3.90 11.01
C GLY A 75 6.17 -3.68 10.24
N LEU A 76 5.62 -4.70 9.58
CA LEU A 76 4.29 -4.62 8.96
C LEU A 76 3.29 -5.46 9.75
N GLU A 77 2.37 -4.81 10.46
CA GLU A 77 1.30 -5.51 11.16
C GLU A 77 0.32 -6.10 10.13
N ALA A 78 0.19 -7.42 10.12
CA ALA A 78 -0.84 -8.08 9.34
C ALA A 78 -2.19 -7.80 10.03
N SER A 79 -3.04 -6.97 9.41
CA SER A 79 -4.39 -6.63 9.88
C SER A 79 -5.35 -7.84 9.97
N GLY A 80 -4.87 -9.05 9.68
CA GLY A 80 -5.61 -10.31 9.68
C GLY A 80 -6.63 -10.46 8.55
N LYS A 81 -6.95 -9.36 7.84
CA LYS A 81 -7.92 -9.32 6.74
C LYS A 81 -7.20 -9.07 5.43
N ALA A 82 -7.65 -9.74 4.37
CA ALA A 82 -7.15 -9.51 3.03
C ALA A 82 -7.40 -8.04 2.62
N PRO A 83 -6.40 -7.34 2.08
CA PRO A 83 -6.60 -5.97 1.61
C PRO A 83 -7.58 -5.96 0.43
N PRO A 84 -8.37 -4.89 0.26
CA PRO A 84 -9.16 -4.72 -0.96
C PRO A 84 -8.25 -4.64 -2.18
N PRO A 85 -8.75 -4.96 -3.38
CA PRO A 85 -7.99 -4.79 -4.62
C PRO A 85 -7.59 -3.31 -4.80
N PRO A 86 -6.41 -3.02 -5.38
CA PRO A 86 -5.95 -1.66 -5.57
C PRO A 86 -6.90 -0.88 -6.48
N ALA A 87 -7.08 0.42 -6.20
CA ALA A 87 -7.79 1.33 -7.08
C ALA A 87 -6.87 1.71 -8.25
N VAL A 88 -7.06 1.05 -9.40
CA VAL A 88 -6.18 1.19 -10.57
C VAL A 88 -6.81 2.14 -11.59
N PRO A 89 -6.12 3.19 -12.05
CA PRO A 89 -6.60 4.04 -13.13
C PRO A 89 -6.88 3.23 -14.41
N ARG A 90 -7.87 3.65 -15.19
CA ARG A 90 -8.21 2.97 -16.45
C ARG A 90 -6.99 2.91 -17.37
N GLY A 91 -6.70 1.72 -17.90
CA GLY A 91 -5.58 1.47 -18.81
C GLY A 91 -4.29 1.00 -18.13
N TRP A 92 -4.19 1.09 -16.80
CA TRP A 92 -3.04 0.57 -16.07
C TRP A 92 -3.20 -0.94 -15.83
N LYS A 93 -2.15 -1.72 -16.12
CA LYS A 93 -2.14 -3.18 -15.93
C LYS A 93 -1.53 -3.49 -14.57
N ILE A 94 -2.38 -3.72 -13.56
CA ILE A 94 -1.97 -4.12 -12.21
C ILE A 94 -2.77 -5.35 -11.80
N ASN A 95 -2.12 -6.28 -11.08
CA ASN A 95 -2.77 -7.49 -10.60
C ASN A 95 -3.76 -7.17 -9.46
N PRO A 96 -4.91 -7.88 -9.39
CA PRO A 96 -5.93 -7.61 -8.36
C PRO A 96 -5.47 -8.02 -6.95
N VAL A 97 -4.56 -9.00 -6.85
CA VAL A 97 -3.98 -9.46 -5.58
C VAL A 97 -2.52 -9.06 -5.53
N LEU A 98 -2.15 -8.27 -4.53
CA LEU A 98 -0.80 -7.76 -4.33
C LEU A 98 -0.28 -8.06 -2.92
N PRO A 99 1.05 -8.16 -2.72
CA PRO A 99 1.64 -8.27 -1.39
C PRO A 99 1.31 -7.07 -0.51
N LEU A 100 1.19 -7.25 0.82
CA LEU A 100 0.82 -6.18 1.77
C LEU A 100 1.75 -4.96 1.73
N HIS A 101 3.01 -5.14 1.37
CA HIS A 101 4.02 -4.09 1.26
C HIS A 101 4.07 -3.46 -0.15
N SER A 102 3.04 -3.71 -0.98
CA SER A 102 2.96 -3.14 -2.31
C SER A 102 2.76 -1.62 -2.26
N PRO A 103 3.56 -0.84 -3.03
CA PRO A 103 3.33 0.59 -3.20
C PRO A 103 1.94 0.93 -3.77
N ALA A 104 1.31 -0.01 -4.50
CA ALA A 104 -0.01 0.19 -5.09
C ALA A 104 -1.16 -0.01 -4.08
N LEU A 105 -0.93 -0.73 -2.97
CA LEU A 105 -1.92 -0.90 -1.91
C LEU A 105 -1.87 0.23 -0.88
N SER A 106 -0.66 0.67 -0.53
CA SER A 106 -0.47 1.71 0.49
C SER A 106 -0.75 3.13 -0.01
N GLY A 107 -1.30 3.28 -1.23
CA GLY A 107 -1.75 4.54 -1.82
C GLY A 107 -0.67 5.62 -1.75
N GLY A 108 0.27 5.62 -2.70
CA GLY A 108 1.44 6.52 -2.72
C GLY A 108 1.15 7.93 -2.21
N GLY A 109 1.40 8.16 -0.90
CA GLY A 109 1.49 9.44 -0.20
C GLY A 109 0.30 10.40 -0.25
N VAL A 110 -0.76 10.12 -1.02
CA VAL A 110 -1.89 11.03 -1.21
C VAL A 110 -3.10 10.32 -0.65
N SER A 111 -3.38 10.56 0.63
CA SER A 111 -4.66 10.17 1.21
C SER A 111 -5.76 10.85 0.36
N GLU A 112 -6.84 10.15 0.02
CA GLU A 112 -8.04 10.83 -0.51
C GLU A 112 -8.66 11.79 0.53
N ASN A 113 -8.11 11.77 1.75
CA ASN A 113 -8.46 12.61 2.86
C ASN A 113 -7.56 13.84 3.03
N ILE A 114 -6.74 14.25 2.05
CA ILE A 114 -5.95 15.51 2.17
C ILE A 114 -6.84 16.68 2.57
N LEU A 115 -8.03 16.79 1.99
CA LEU A 115 -8.99 17.84 2.34
C LEU A 115 -9.51 17.69 3.78
N LYS A 116 -9.72 16.46 4.25
CA LYS A 116 -10.25 16.15 5.59
C LYS A 116 -9.20 16.32 6.68
N GLU A 117 -7.97 15.91 6.42
CA GLU A 117 -6.80 16.13 7.28
C GLU A 117 -6.48 17.63 7.38
N MET A 118 -6.50 18.36 6.26
CA MET A 118 -6.33 19.82 6.25
C MET A 118 -7.47 20.54 6.99
N MET A 119 -8.73 20.10 6.85
CA MET A 119 -9.86 20.69 7.60
C MET A 119 -9.80 20.38 9.10
N GLN A 120 -9.32 19.19 9.49
CA GLN A 120 -9.12 18.84 10.90
C GLN A 120 -7.97 19.64 11.52
N GLU A 121 -6.89 19.86 10.78
CA GLU A 121 -5.77 20.69 11.23
C GLU A 121 -6.16 22.17 11.33
N MET A 122 -6.91 22.68 10.35
CA MET A 122 -7.40 24.07 10.36
C MET A 122 -8.48 24.31 11.43
N GLN A 123 -9.32 23.30 11.72
CA GLN A 123 -10.28 23.35 12.82
C GLN A 123 -9.61 23.19 14.20
N GLY A 124 -8.51 22.43 14.28
CA GLY A 124 -7.66 22.35 15.48
C GLY A 124 -6.94 23.67 15.79
N GLN A 125 -6.55 24.43 14.76
CA GLN A 125 -5.91 25.73 14.92
C GLN A 125 -6.91 26.86 15.23
N GLN A 126 -8.16 26.75 14.79
CA GLN A 126 -9.24 27.70 15.13
C GLN A 126 -9.92 27.39 16.48
N GLY A 127 -9.67 26.23 17.08
CA GLY A 127 -10.18 25.84 18.41
C GLY A 127 -9.27 26.13 19.59
N GLY A 128 -8.02 26.58 19.37
CA GLY A 128 -6.98 26.72 20.40
C GLY A 128 -6.60 28.15 20.80
N GLY A 129 -7.32 29.17 20.34
CA GLY A 129 -6.94 30.58 20.48
C GLY A 129 -7.90 31.44 21.31
N GLY A 130 -8.55 30.88 22.34
CA GLY A 130 -9.49 31.61 23.18
C GLY A 130 -9.13 31.55 24.65
N ARG A 131 -8.26 32.46 25.14
CA ARG A 131 -8.25 33.06 26.50
C ARG A 131 -6.99 33.89 26.78
N ARG A 132 -7.08 35.21 26.52
CA ARG A 132 -6.39 36.30 27.24
C ARG A 132 -7.13 37.58 26.81
N GLY A 133 -8.08 38.08 27.62
CA GLY A 133 -7.89 39.20 28.55
C GLY A 133 -7.64 40.49 27.75
N GLY A 134 -8.47 41.52 27.69
CA GLY A 134 -9.37 42.16 28.66
C GLY A 134 -9.28 43.67 28.37
N ASP A 135 -10.35 44.41 28.63
CA ASP A 135 -10.48 45.88 28.67
C ASP A 135 -10.62 46.72 27.38
N GLY A 136 -11.65 47.58 27.41
CA GLY A 136 -11.63 48.92 26.80
C GLY A 136 -12.73 49.26 25.79
N ALA A 137 -13.78 49.97 26.26
CA ALA A 137 -14.62 51.01 25.64
C ALA A 137 -14.63 51.16 24.09
N GLU A 138 -15.75 51.38 23.39
CA GLU A 138 -16.57 52.59 23.45
C GLU A 138 -17.66 52.53 22.34
N GLY A 139 -18.80 53.20 22.53
CA GLY A 139 -19.47 53.88 21.41
C GLY A 139 -20.71 53.22 20.80
N GLY A 140 -21.84 53.29 21.50
CA GLY A 140 -23.15 53.00 20.92
C GLY A 140 -23.56 54.03 19.86
N ARG A 141 -24.16 53.57 18.75
CA ARG A 141 -25.00 54.39 17.86
C ARG A 141 -26.21 53.61 17.34
N LYS A 142 -27.38 54.06 17.79
CA LYS A 142 -28.73 53.71 17.28
C LYS A 142 -28.82 54.02 15.78
N LYS A 143 -29.36 53.10 14.98
CA LYS A 143 -29.98 53.44 13.68
C LYS A 143 -31.40 52.88 13.62
N LYS A 144 -32.31 53.82 13.38
CA LYS A 144 -33.77 53.77 13.42
C LYS A 144 -34.29 53.22 12.09
N GLU A 145 -34.97 52.07 12.09
CA GLU A 145 -35.65 51.56 10.91
C GLU A 145 -36.98 52.30 10.67
N LYS A 146 -37.14 52.80 9.45
CA LYS A 146 -38.25 53.63 9.01
C LYS A 146 -39.20 52.75 8.19
N LYS A 147 -40.25 52.23 8.83
CA LYS A 147 -41.31 51.46 8.14
C LYS A 147 -42.30 52.43 7.48
N LYS A 148 -42.22 52.56 6.15
CA LYS A 148 -43.28 53.05 5.23
C LYS A 148 -43.69 51.77 4.46
N GLY A 149 -44.89 51.19 4.62
CA GLY A 149 -46.16 51.64 4.01
C GLY A 149 -46.01 51.59 2.49
N ARG A 150 -46.74 50.83 1.67
CA ARG A 150 -48.16 50.44 1.64
C ARG A 150 -48.29 49.65 0.31
N ALA A 151 -49.05 48.56 0.22
CA ALA A 151 -50.41 48.49 -0.35
C ALA A 151 -50.85 47.02 -0.34
#